data_AF-A0A3D8QIL3-F1
#
_entry.id   AF-A0A3D8QIL3-F1
#
_cell.length_a   1.000
_cell.length_b   1.000
_cell.length_c   1.000
_cell.angle_alpha   90.00
_cell.angle_beta   90.00
_cell.angle_gamma   90.00
#
_symmetry.space_group_name_H-M   'P 1'
#
loop_
_entity.id
_entity.type
_entity.pdbx_description
1 polymer ?
#
loop_
_entity_poly.entity_id
_entity_poly.type
_entity_poly.pdbx_seq_one_letter_code
_entity_poly.pdbx_strand_id
1 'polypeptide(L)'
;MIDGLGIAIFAAEGTLLVLGIITVILRVYVRTRLTANLGWDDAFMVIAMLVNITDTGFTFHGIAIGDGKTFQQFIPVSTVALKVGSFRDQDNPDADLYSQSFLANCYSEAFHRNQKEESMTEQRFSIPTVMFAKLSIGTFLLRLIRDRTQKTILYMVLLVNVLFSLTYFFLVLFQCLPISAYWHITQQAGKCMPKEIFTAASYCHSVLIATTDLLFAILPIFMVWNLKMNLAMKFSVAGLLSTGAAAGITTLVRIPYIKTLGDDNPLTFISTAISLILLTCVESGLAIVVGNLAALRPLFIKFLGTRDEIKQVAASRRKISRKRVYPLHGKWQITDFGASMQKSFAGNTLRELCASESQEELNMKMVMDDRIADEEYETGKARSGKFYQGGVVYTRDTNFF
;
A
#
# COMPACT_ATOMS: atom_id res chain seq x y z
N MET A 1 -14.98 -19.45 18.18
CA MET A 1 -13.98 -18.36 17.98
C MET A 1 -13.28 -18.44 16.62
N ILE A 2 -13.35 -19.58 15.91
CA ILE A 2 -12.77 -19.78 14.56
C ILE A 2 -13.70 -19.28 13.45
N ASP A 3 -15.01 -19.21 13.71
CA ASP A 3 -16.05 -18.89 12.72
C ASP A 3 -15.99 -17.46 12.13
N GLY A 4 -15.17 -16.58 12.70
CA GLY A 4 -14.93 -15.23 12.20
C GLY A 4 -13.64 -15.07 11.39
N LEU A 5 -12.81 -16.12 11.28
CA LEU A 5 -11.45 -15.99 10.74
C LEU A 5 -11.44 -15.76 9.23
N GLY A 6 -12.30 -16.44 8.46
CA GLY A 6 -12.46 -16.18 7.02
C GLY A 6 -12.94 -14.75 6.71
N ILE A 7 -13.86 -14.22 7.53
CA ILE A 7 -14.32 -12.82 7.41
C ILE A 7 -13.18 -11.84 7.74
N ALA A 8 -12.37 -12.16 8.75
CA ALA A 8 -11.20 -11.36 9.11
C ALA A 8 -10.16 -11.33 7.98
N ILE A 9 -9.89 -12.47 7.32
CA ILE A 9 -8.99 -12.54 6.16
C ILE A 9 -9.53 -11.66 5.03
N PHE A 10 -10.81 -11.84 4.65
CA PHE A 10 -11.45 -11.04 3.60
C PHE A 10 -11.36 -9.53 3.87
N ALA A 11 -11.64 -9.11 5.11
CA ALA A 11 -11.59 -7.70 5.50
C ALA A 11 -10.15 -7.15 5.51
N ALA A 12 -9.21 -7.88 6.12
CA ALA A 12 -7.82 -7.46 6.21
C ALA A 12 -7.17 -7.37 4.82
N GLU A 13 -7.34 -8.40 4.00
CA GLU A 13 -6.75 -8.46 2.67
C GLU A 13 -7.41 -7.48 1.70
N GLY A 14 -8.74 -7.39 1.70
CA GLY A 14 -9.46 -6.43 0.86
C GLY A 14 -9.06 -4.99 1.17
N THR A 15 -8.91 -4.63 2.44
CA THR A 15 -8.47 -3.29 2.83
C THR A 15 -7.01 -3.02 2.46
N LEU A 16 -6.10 -3.98 2.70
CA LEU A 16 -4.70 -3.87 2.32
C LEU A 16 -4.52 -3.82 0.80
N LEU A 17 -5.31 -4.56 0.02
CA LEU A 17 -5.28 -4.53 -1.43
C LEU A 17 -5.65 -3.13 -1.96
N VAL A 18 -6.76 -2.57 -1.48
CA VAL A 18 -7.20 -1.23 -1.90
C VAL A 18 -6.16 -0.17 -1.53
N LEU A 19 -5.62 -0.23 -0.31
CA LEU A 19 -4.53 0.66 0.12
C LEU A 19 -3.26 0.45 -0.72
N GLY A 20 -2.92 -0.80 -1.07
CA GLY A 20 -1.82 -1.16 -1.94
C GLY A 20 -1.95 -0.52 -3.32
N ILE A 21 -3.11 -0.68 -3.98
CA ILE A 21 -3.39 -0.09 -5.30
C ILE A 21 -3.20 1.42 -5.25
N ILE A 22 -3.82 2.08 -4.26
CA ILE A 22 -3.75 3.54 -4.11
C ILE A 22 -2.30 4.00 -3.91
N THR A 23 -1.55 3.34 -3.02
CA THR A 23 -0.16 3.74 -2.73
C THR A 23 0.79 3.49 -3.90
N VAL A 24 0.60 2.42 -4.68
CA VAL A 24 1.40 2.15 -5.89
C VAL A 24 1.09 3.17 -6.99
N ILE A 25 -0.19 3.45 -7.24
CA ILE A 25 -0.59 4.48 -8.22
C ILE A 25 0.01 5.83 -7.85
N LEU A 26 -0.10 6.21 -6.57
CA LEU A 26 0.44 7.47 -6.08
C LEU A 26 1.96 7.51 -6.19
N ARG A 27 2.66 6.40 -5.91
CA ARG A 27 4.10 6.27 -6.11
C ARG A 27 4.48 6.50 -7.57
N VAL A 28 3.82 5.82 -8.51
CA VAL A 28 4.07 5.97 -9.95
C VAL A 28 3.78 7.39 -10.42
N TYR A 29 2.67 8.00 -9.96
CA TYR A 29 2.33 9.38 -10.27
C TYR A 29 3.40 10.38 -9.78
N VAL A 30 3.85 10.24 -8.53
CA VAL A 30 4.90 11.09 -7.96
C VAL A 30 6.23 10.94 -8.72
N ARG A 31 6.57 9.72 -9.13
CA ARG A 31 7.82 9.44 -9.84
C ARG A 31 7.81 9.93 -11.28
N THR A 32 6.66 9.84 -11.95
CA THR A 32 6.49 10.31 -13.32
C THR A 32 6.31 11.82 -13.41
N ARG A 33 5.49 12.43 -12.56
CA ARG A 33 5.07 13.84 -12.69
C ARG A 33 5.79 14.80 -11.75
N LEU A 34 6.13 14.40 -10.52
CA LEU A 34 6.75 15.32 -9.56
C LEU A 34 8.27 15.26 -9.60
N THR A 35 8.85 14.07 -9.72
CA THR A 35 10.32 13.90 -9.69
C THR A 35 10.94 13.53 -11.03
N ALA A 36 10.12 13.15 -12.03
CA ALA A 36 10.55 12.71 -13.36
C ALA A 36 11.74 11.73 -13.34
N ASN A 37 11.76 10.84 -12.34
CA ASN A 37 12.87 9.93 -12.07
C ASN A 37 12.34 8.52 -11.79
N LEU A 38 11.89 7.87 -12.86
CA LEU A 38 11.47 6.48 -12.85
C LEU A 38 12.66 5.56 -12.60
N GLY A 39 12.43 4.54 -11.78
CA GLY A 39 13.44 3.52 -11.53
C GLY A 39 12.98 2.10 -11.68
N TRP A 40 13.97 1.21 -11.70
CA TRP A 40 13.76 -0.21 -11.49
C TRP A 40 13.01 -0.51 -10.18
N ASP A 41 13.16 0.35 -9.16
CA ASP A 41 12.40 0.22 -7.91
C ASP A 41 10.89 0.34 -8.13
N ASP A 42 10.44 1.22 -9.03
CA ASP A 42 9.02 1.38 -9.31
C ASP A 42 8.47 0.21 -10.15
N ALA A 43 9.27 -0.29 -11.10
CA ALA A 43 8.91 -1.47 -11.90
C ALA A 43 8.73 -2.72 -11.04
N PHE A 44 9.68 -3.01 -10.15
CA PHE A 44 9.57 -4.15 -9.22
C PHE A 44 8.34 -4.02 -8.31
N MET A 45 8.00 -2.81 -7.87
CA MET A 45 6.82 -2.60 -7.03
C MET A 45 5.51 -2.84 -7.80
N VAL A 46 5.42 -2.41 -9.06
CA VAL A 46 4.25 -2.68 -9.90
C VAL A 46 4.10 -4.18 -10.15
N ILE A 47 5.21 -4.89 -10.42
CA ILE A 47 5.21 -6.35 -10.56
C ILE A 47 4.73 -7.01 -9.26
N ALA A 48 5.26 -6.61 -8.10
CA ALA A 48 4.82 -7.12 -6.80
C ALA A 48 3.32 -6.92 -6.61
N MET A 49 2.80 -5.75 -6.98
CA MET A 49 1.37 -5.45 -6.87
C MET A 49 0.50 -6.31 -7.79
N LEU A 50 0.94 -6.57 -9.02
CA LEU A 50 0.21 -7.44 -9.95
C LEU A 50 0.14 -8.88 -9.43
N VAL A 51 1.24 -9.39 -8.88
CA VAL A 51 1.28 -10.72 -8.27
C VAL A 51 0.41 -10.76 -7.00
N ASN A 52 0.41 -9.70 -6.19
CA ASN A 52 -0.46 -9.60 -5.02
C ASN A 52 -1.95 -9.55 -5.38
N ILE A 53 -2.32 -8.92 -6.50
CA ILE A 53 -3.70 -8.93 -7.00
C ILE A 53 -4.12 -10.36 -7.37
N THR A 54 -3.23 -11.12 -8.03
CA THR A 54 -3.53 -12.53 -8.34
C THR A 54 -3.64 -13.39 -7.08
N ASP A 55 -2.75 -13.18 -6.10
CA ASP A 55 -2.78 -13.85 -4.80
C ASP A 55 -4.14 -13.64 -4.11
N THR A 56 -4.56 -12.38 -3.96
CA THR A 56 -5.85 -12.05 -3.35
C THR A 56 -7.06 -12.57 -4.11
N GLY A 57 -6.97 -12.65 -5.44
CA GLY A 57 -8.02 -13.27 -6.25
C GLY A 57 -8.22 -14.74 -5.89
N PHE A 58 -7.14 -15.49 -5.69
CA PHE A 58 -7.20 -16.89 -5.25
C PHE A 58 -7.69 -17.02 -3.81
N THR A 59 -7.22 -16.18 -2.89
CA THR A 59 -7.68 -16.20 -1.49
C THR A 59 -9.19 -15.93 -1.39
N PHE A 60 -9.71 -14.98 -2.16
CA PHE A 60 -11.15 -14.70 -2.19
C PHE A 60 -11.96 -15.84 -2.80
N HIS A 61 -11.41 -16.53 -3.79
CA HIS A 61 -12.03 -17.73 -4.35
C HIS A 61 -12.14 -18.84 -3.30
N GLY A 62 -11.07 -19.07 -2.51
CA GLY A 62 -11.08 -20.07 -1.44
C GLY A 62 -12.07 -19.73 -0.33
N ILE A 63 -12.11 -18.46 0.11
CA ILE A 63 -13.11 -17.97 1.09
C ILE A 63 -14.54 -18.16 0.56
N ALA A 64 -14.77 -17.94 -0.75
CA ALA A 64 -16.08 -18.15 -1.37
C ALA A 64 -16.50 -19.63 -1.40
N ILE A 65 -15.54 -20.55 -1.56
CA ILE A 65 -15.79 -22.00 -1.53
C ILE A 65 -16.02 -22.51 -0.10
N GLY A 66 -15.58 -21.76 0.92
CA GLY A 66 -15.90 -22.02 2.32
C GLY A 66 -14.69 -22.04 3.25
N ASP A 67 -13.54 -21.51 2.84
CA ASP A 67 -12.37 -21.42 3.70
C ASP A 67 -12.61 -20.65 5.00
N GLY A 68 -11.98 -21.13 6.06
CA GLY A 68 -12.09 -20.55 7.39
C GLY A 68 -13.33 -21.00 8.19
N LYS A 69 -14.18 -21.85 7.62
CA LYS A 69 -15.27 -22.53 8.36
C LYS A 69 -14.76 -23.80 9.04
N THR A 70 -15.30 -24.10 10.21
CA THR A 70 -15.03 -25.37 10.90
C THR A 70 -15.62 -26.53 10.07
N PHE A 71 -15.04 -27.74 10.10
CA PHE A 71 -15.58 -28.93 9.39
C PHE A 71 -17.09 -29.15 9.63
N GLN A 72 -17.57 -28.88 10.86
CA GLN A 72 -18.99 -28.94 11.25
C GLN A 72 -19.88 -27.88 10.58
N GLN A 73 -19.32 -26.75 10.13
CA GLN A 73 -20.02 -25.70 9.39
C GLN A 73 -19.94 -25.91 7.88
N PHE A 74 -18.88 -26.57 7.40
CA PHE A 74 -18.76 -26.96 5.99
C PHE A 74 -19.78 -28.05 5.62
N ILE A 75 -20.07 -28.99 6.54
CA ILE A 75 -21.20 -29.92 6.42
C ILE A 75 -22.04 -29.93 7.70
N PRO A 76 -23.29 -29.44 7.68
CA PRO A 76 -24.23 -29.69 8.76
C PRO A 76 -24.49 -31.20 8.85
N VAL A 77 -24.37 -31.80 10.03
CA VAL A 77 -24.68 -33.23 10.25
C VAL A 77 -26.09 -33.59 9.76
N SER A 78 -27.03 -32.64 9.87
CA SER A 78 -28.38 -32.74 9.30
C SER A 78 -28.39 -32.91 7.78
N THR A 79 -27.44 -32.32 7.05
CA THR A 79 -27.33 -32.45 5.59
C THR A 79 -26.80 -33.83 5.19
N VAL A 80 -25.85 -34.40 5.94
CA VAL A 80 -25.42 -35.79 5.74
C VAL A 80 -26.57 -36.74 6.03
N ALA A 81 -27.25 -36.55 7.16
CA ALA A 81 -28.40 -37.38 7.55
C ALA A 81 -29.56 -37.30 6.53
N LEU A 82 -29.86 -36.12 5.99
CA LEU A 82 -30.87 -35.95 4.95
C LEU A 82 -30.48 -36.60 3.62
N LYS A 83 -29.20 -36.49 3.22
CA LYS A 83 -28.72 -37.07 1.96
C LYS A 83 -28.63 -38.59 2.04
N VAL A 84 -28.23 -39.14 3.19
CA VAL A 84 -28.31 -40.58 3.49
C VAL A 84 -29.76 -41.04 3.56
N GLY A 85 -30.66 -40.27 4.16
CA GLY A 85 -32.09 -40.56 4.20
C GLY A 85 -32.75 -40.67 2.82
N SER A 86 -32.18 -40.04 1.78
CA SER A 86 -32.63 -40.20 0.38
C SER A 86 -32.11 -41.49 -0.29
N PHE A 87 -31.08 -42.13 0.28
CA PHE A 87 -30.52 -43.43 -0.12
C PHE A 87 -30.96 -44.57 0.81
N ARG A 88 -32.00 -44.34 1.61
CA ARG A 88 -32.49 -45.30 2.63
C ARG A 88 -33.02 -46.56 1.97
N ASP A 89 -32.26 -47.64 2.05
CA ASP A 89 -32.78 -49.00 1.89
C ASP A 89 -33.42 -49.41 3.22
N GLN A 90 -34.71 -49.73 3.20
CA GLN A 90 -35.49 -49.91 4.43
C GLN A 90 -35.17 -51.24 5.17
N ASP A 91 -34.31 -52.08 4.58
CA ASP A 91 -34.06 -53.46 5.00
C ASP A 91 -32.74 -53.65 5.79
N ASN A 92 -31.89 -52.62 5.99
CA ASN A 92 -30.63 -52.78 6.75
C ASN A 92 -30.20 -51.53 7.56
N PRO A 93 -30.49 -51.46 8.88
CA PRO A 93 -30.13 -50.31 9.71
C PRO A 93 -28.61 -50.16 9.93
N ASP A 94 -27.80 -51.21 9.76
CA ASP A 94 -26.33 -51.13 9.88
C ASP A 94 -25.67 -50.49 8.64
N ALA A 95 -26.36 -50.52 7.48
CA ALA A 95 -25.90 -49.86 6.25
C ALA A 95 -25.99 -48.33 6.34
N ASP A 96 -26.91 -47.80 7.16
CA ASP A 96 -27.08 -46.36 7.38
C ASP A 96 -25.90 -45.77 8.18
N LEU A 97 -25.36 -46.50 9.15
CA LEU A 97 -24.21 -46.05 9.95
C LEU A 97 -22.90 -46.08 9.13
N TYR A 98 -22.75 -47.10 8.28
CA TYR A 98 -21.63 -47.21 7.35
C TYR A 98 -21.68 -46.15 6.24
N SER A 99 -22.86 -45.86 5.68
CA SER A 99 -23.01 -44.82 4.65
C SER A 99 -22.81 -43.40 5.19
N GLN A 100 -23.25 -43.12 6.42
CA GLN A 100 -22.97 -41.84 7.09
C GLN A 100 -21.47 -41.64 7.36
N SER A 101 -20.79 -42.66 7.87
CA SER A 101 -19.35 -42.60 8.14
C SER A 101 -18.54 -42.49 6.84
N PHE A 102 -18.92 -43.22 5.79
CA PHE A 102 -18.30 -43.11 4.47
C PHE A 102 -18.45 -41.71 3.85
N LEU A 103 -19.66 -41.15 3.87
CA LEU A 103 -19.89 -39.78 3.37
C LEU A 103 -19.13 -38.74 4.19
N ALA A 104 -19.15 -38.85 5.53
CA ALA A 104 -18.38 -37.96 6.39
C ALA A 104 -16.86 -38.00 6.09
N ASN A 105 -16.31 -39.19 5.84
CA ASN A 105 -14.91 -39.37 5.45
C ASN A 105 -14.62 -38.75 4.06
N CYS A 106 -15.48 -38.98 3.07
CA CYS A 106 -15.34 -38.41 1.73
C CYS A 106 -15.37 -36.88 1.74
N TYR A 107 -16.29 -36.30 2.52
CA TYR A 107 -16.36 -34.86 2.73
C TYR A 107 -15.16 -34.29 3.51
N SER A 108 -14.65 -35.02 4.52
CA SER A 108 -13.43 -34.63 5.25
C SER A 108 -12.20 -34.64 4.35
N GLU A 109 -12.02 -35.66 3.52
CA GLU A 109 -10.95 -35.71 2.54
C GLU A 109 -11.04 -34.57 1.52
N ALA A 110 -12.24 -34.25 1.03
CA ALA A 110 -12.47 -33.13 0.11
C ALA A 110 -12.13 -31.78 0.76
N PHE A 111 -12.53 -31.56 2.01
CA PHE A 111 -12.21 -30.36 2.77
C PHE A 111 -10.69 -30.20 2.99
N HIS A 112 -10.02 -31.26 3.43
CA HIS A 112 -8.56 -31.26 3.61
C HIS A 112 -7.79 -31.07 2.29
N ARG A 113 -8.35 -31.56 1.18
CA ARG A 113 -7.80 -31.38 -0.16
C ARG A 113 -7.80 -29.92 -0.58
N ASN A 114 -8.96 -29.26 -0.49
CA ASN A 114 -9.12 -27.86 -0.87
C ASN A 114 -8.17 -26.96 -0.06
N GLN A 115 -8.14 -27.14 1.26
CA GLN A 115 -7.29 -26.34 2.13
C GLN A 115 -5.77 -26.50 1.86
N LYS A 116 -5.34 -27.69 1.45
CA LYS A 116 -3.95 -27.94 1.01
C LYS A 116 -3.65 -27.27 -0.34
N GLU A 117 -4.62 -27.26 -1.24
CA GLU A 117 -4.50 -26.62 -2.55
C GLU A 117 -4.40 -25.10 -2.41
N GLU A 118 -5.22 -24.49 -1.55
CA GLU A 118 -5.20 -23.04 -1.28
C GLU A 118 -3.93 -22.61 -0.56
N SER A 119 -3.56 -23.25 0.55
CA SER A 119 -2.33 -22.91 1.28
C SER A 119 -1.06 -23.04 0.43
N MET A 120 -1.02 -24.01 -0.51
CA MET A 120 0.07 -24.14 -1.47
C MET A 120 0.01 -23.06 -2.56
N THR A 121 -1.18 -22.72 -3.04
CA THR A 121 -1.38 -21.69 -4.08
C THR A 121 -0.97 -20.31 -3.56
N GLU A 122 -1.35 -19.98 -2.32
CA GLU A 122 -0.96 -18.74 -1.67
C GLU A 122 0.56 -18.64 -1.46
N GLN A 123 1.21 -19.71 -0.99
CA GLN A 123 2.67 -19.72 -0.89
C GLN A 123 3.35 -19.44 -2.24
N ARG A 124 2.79 -19.92 -3.36
CA ARG A 124 3.36 -19.69 -4.70
C ARG A 124 3.31 -18.23 -5.13
N PHE A 125 2.29 -17.46 -4.77
CA PHE A 125 2.18 -16.05 -5.18
C PHE A 125 2.73 -15.09 -4.12
N SER A 126 2.64 -15.42 -2.83
CA SER A 126 3.14 -14.60 -1.74
C SER A 126 4.68 -14.49 -1.75
N ILE A 127 5.42 -15.59 -2.02
CA ILE A 127 6.90 -15.58 -2.10
C ILE A 127 7.42 -14.58 -3.14
N PRO A 128 7.02 -14.65 -4.43
CA PRO A 128 7.49 -13.70 -5.43
C PRO A 128 7.03 -12.27 -5.13
N THR A 129 5.84 -12.08 -4.55
CA THR A 129 5.36 -10.74 -4.14
C THR A 129 6.31 -10.08 -3.15
N VAL A 130 6.64 -10.78 -2.06
CA VAL A 130 7.57 -10.27 -1.03
C VAL A 130 8.97 -10.09 -1.60
N MET A 131 9.43 -10.99 -2.47
CA MET A 131 10.73 -10.87 -3.16
C MET A 131 10.80 -9.58 -4.00
N PHE A 132 9.81 -9.32 -4.85
CA PHE A 132 9.78 -8.11 -5.68
C PHE A 132 9.60 -6.83 -4.83
N ALA A 133 8.80 -6.89 -3.76
CA ALA A 133 8.68 -5.77 -2.81
C ALA A 133 10.03 -5.43 -2.16
N LYS A 134 10.77 -6.45 -1.67
CA LYS A 134 12.12 -6.25 -1.10
C LYS A 134 13.13 -5.75 -2.13
N LEU A 135 13.07 -6.23 -3.37
CA LEU A 135 13.89 -5.71 -4.47
C LEU A 135 13.60 -4.23 -4.75
N SER A 136 12.32 -3.84 -4.76
CA SER A 136 11.92 -2.43 -4.90
C SER A 136 12.47 -1.56 -3.77
N ILE A 137 12.26 -1.99 -2.51
CA ILE A 137 12.71 -1.25 -1.34
C ILE A 137 14.24 -1.15 -1.33
N GLY A 138 14.96 -2.25 -1.56
CA GLY A 138 16.42 -2.25 -1.55
C GLY A 138 17.05 -1.45 -2.68
N THR A 139 16.48 -1.49 -3.89
CA THR A 139 16.94 -0.62 -4.99
C THR A 139 16.66 0.85 -4.70
N PHE A 140 15.57 1.18 -4.00
CA PHE A 140 15.34 2.52 -3.48
C PHE A 140 16.38 2.92 -2.41
N LEU A 141 16.73 2.04 -1.46
CA LEU A 141 17.82 2.31 -0.49
C LEU A 141 19.17 2.54 -1.19
N LEU A 142 19.50 1.75 -2.22
CA LEU A 142 20.74 1.90 -2.99
C LEU A 142 20.87 3.29 -3.64
N ARG A 143 19.75 3.93 -3.98
CA ARG A 143 19.71 5.30 -4.51
C ARG A 143 19.95 6.37 -3.43
N LEU A 144 19.62 6.07 -2.17
CA LEU A 144 19.81 6.99 -1.04
C LEU A 144 21.23 6.93 -0.46
N ILE A 145 21.81 5.73 -0.40
CA ILE A 145 23.13 5.53 0.18
C ILE A 145 24.20 6.11 -0.76
N ARG A 146 25.19 6.80 -0.20
CA ARG A 146 26.36 7.30 -0.94
C ARG A 146 27.60 6.44 -0.71
N ASP A 147 27.76 5.92 0.50
CA ASP A 147 28.91 5.13 0.92
C ASP A 147 29.04 3.82 0.14
N ARG A 148 30.29 3.46 -0.22
CA ARG A 148 30.59 2.28 -1.05
C ARG A 148 30.43 0.99 -0.27
N THR A 149 30.85 0.95 0.98
CA THR A 149 30.78 -0.25 1.83
C THR A 149 29.32 -0.61 2.11
N GLN A 150 28.51 0.38 2.51
CA GLN A 150 27.06 0.18 2.71
C GLN A 150 26.35 -0.28 1.43
N LYS A 151 26.74 0.25 0.25
CA LYS A 151 26.21 -0.22 -1.04
C LYS A 151 26.55 -1.67 -1.32
N THR A 152 27.82 -2.07 -1.12
CA THR A 152 28.24 -3.44 -1.33
C THR A 152 27.48 -4.39 -0.42
N ILE A 153 27.35 -4.06 0.88
CA ILE A 153 26.55 -4.87 1.83
C ILE A 153 25.11 -5.01 1.33
N LEU A 154 24.47 -3.93 0.91
CA LEU A 154 23.09 -3.96 0.44
C LEU A 154 22.91 -4.78 -0.85
N TYR A 155 23.85 -4.70 -1.80
CA TYR A 155 23.85 -5.58 -2.97
C TYR A 155 23.98 -7.05 -2.59
N MET A 156 24.85 -7.39 -1.63
CA MET A 156 25.00 -8.76 -1.14
C MET A 156 23.71 -9.26 -0.47
N VAL A 157 23.06 -8.44 0.36
CA VAL A 157 21.78 -8.78 1.00
C VAL A 157 20.68 -9.01 -0.03
N LEU A 158 20.58 -8.17 -1.06
CA LEU A 158 19.60 -8.33 -2.14
C LEU A 158 19.86 -9.59 -2.97
N LEU A 159 21.11 -9.87 -3.30
CA LEU A 159 21.50 -11.09 -4.02
C LEU A 159 21.11 -12.34 -3.22
N VAL A 160 21.46 -12.36 -1.93
CA VAL A 160 21.11 -13.44 -1.00
C VAL A 160 19.59 -13.63 -0.93
N ASN A 161 18.82 -12.55 -0.78
CA ASN A 161 17.36 -12.61 -0.74
C ASN A 161 16.77 -13.24 -2.01
N VAL A 162 17.22 -12.81 -3.20
CA VAL A 162 16.75 -13.38 -4.47
C VAL A 162 17.10 -14.86 -4.60
N LEU A 163 18.34 -15.24 -4.30
CA LEU A 163 18.78 -16.64 -4.43
C LEU A 163 17.96 -17.57 -3.53
N PHE A 164 17.74 -17.18 -2.27
CA PHE A 164 16.98 -18.01 -1.33
C PHE A 164 15.48 -18.03 -1.64
N SER A 165 14.87 -16.89 -1.99
CA SER A 165 13.46 -16.85 -2.38
C SER A 165 13.18 -17.67 -3.64
N LEU A 166 14.06 -17.59 -4.65
CA LEU A 166 13.92 -18.42 -5.86
C LEU A 166 14.10 -19.90 -5.55
N THR A 167 15.10 -20.26 -4.75
CA THR A 167 15.33 -21.67 -4.36
C THR A 167 14.12 -22.23 -3.63
N TYR A 168 13.57 -21.49 -2.66
CA TYR A 168 12.38 -21.92 -1.92
C TYR A 168 11.14 -21.97 -2.79
N PHE A 169 10.95 -20.99 -3.69
CA PHE A 169 9.87 -21.00 -4.67
C PHE A 169 9.88 -22.26 -5.55
N PHE A 170 11.04 -22.65 -6.09
CA PHE A 170 11.15 -23.88 -6.88
C PHE A 170 10.95 -25.15 -6.04
N LEU A 171 11.39 -25.17 -4.78
CA LEU A 171 11.10 -26.27 -3.86
C LEU A 171 9.59 -26.46 -3.65
N VAL A 172 8.85 -25.36 -3.44
CA VAL A 172 7.37 -25.39 -3.29
C VAL A 172 6.68 -25.77 -4.60
N LEU A 173 7.18 -25.29 -5.75
CA LEU A 173 6.63 -25.66 -7.06
C LEU A 173 6.79 -27.16 -7.37
N PHE A 174 7.94 -27.73 -7.03
CA PHE A 174 8.31 -29.11 -7.38
C PHE A 174 8.27 -30.08 -6.19
N GLN A 175 7.48 -29.79 -5.15
CA GLN A 175 7.40 -30.64 -3.96
C GLN A 175 6.88 -32.06 -4.24
N CYS A 176 6.08 -32.25 -5.31
CA CYS A 176 5.56 -33.54 -5.76
C CYS A 176 5.63 -33.67 -7.29
N LEU A 177 5.90 -34.89 -7.78
CA LEU A 177 5.82 -35.27 -9.19
C LEU A 177 4.82 -36.43 -9.38
N PRO A 178 3.73 -36.24 -10.14
CA PRO A 178 3.21 -34.96 -10.64
C PRO A 178 2.73 -34.05 -9.51
N ILE A 179 2.63 -32.74 -9.76
CA ILE A 179 2.16 -31.74 -8.77
C ILE A 179 0.80 -32.13 -8.18
N SER A 180 -0.04 -32.81 -8.98
CA SER A 180 -1.36 -33.30 -8.56
C SER A 180 -1.37 -34.40 -7.52
N ALA A 181 -0.24 -35.08 -7.32
CA ALA A 181 -0.12 -36.08 -6.28
C ALA A 181 -0.15 -35.49 -4.86
N TYR A 182 0.08 -34.17 -4.70
CA TYR A 182 0.04 -33.54 -3.39
C TYR A 182 -1.36 -33.58 -2.75
N TRP A 183 -2.42 -33.49 -3.56
CA TRP A 183 -3.80 -33.37 -3.09
C TRP A 183 -4.62 -34.67 -3.23
N HIS A 184 -4.19 -35.60 -4.08
CA HIS A 184 -4.80 -36.94 -4.21
C HIS A 184 -4.09 -37.98 -3.33
N ILE A 185 -4.49 -38.06 -2.06
CA ILE A 185 -3.90 -38.95 -1.05
C ILE A 185 -4.13 -40.45 -1.38
N THR A 186 -5.14 -40.77 -2.18
CA THR A 186 -5.66 -42.13 -2.39
C THR A 186 -5.32 -42.78 -3.74
N GLN A 187 -4.56 -42.12 -4.63
CA GLN A 187 -4.09 -42.74 -5.89
C GLN A 187 -2.55 -42.72 -5.98
N GLN A 188 -1.95 -43.90 -5.81
CA GLN A 188 -0.51 -44.19 -5.64
C GLN A 188 0.39 -43.94 -6.88
N ALA A 189 0.19 -42.87 -7.65
CA ALA A 189 0.95 -42.62 -8.88
C ALA A 189 1.98 -41.47 -8.80
N GLY A 190 2.25 -40.90 -7.61
CA GLY A 190 3.18 -39.78 -7.47
C GLY A 190 4.22 -39.94 -6.35
N LYS A 191 5.41 -39.37 -6.56
CA LYS A 191 6.46 -39.25 -5.55
C LYS A 191 6.46 -37.82 -5.00
N CYS A 192 6.32 -37.69 -3.68
CA CYS A 192 6.40 -36.42 -2.96
C CYS A 192 7.66 -36.37 -2.09
N MET A 193 8.19 -35.17 -1.90
CA MET A 193 9.27 -34.91 -0.95
C MET A 193 8.80 -35.23 0.48
N PRO A 194 9.62 -35.89 1.31
CA PRO A 194 9.26 -36.18 2.68
C PRO A 194 9.05 -34.88 3.48
N LYS A 195 8.06 -34.92 4.39
CA LYS A 195 7.61 -33.76 5.18
C LYS A 195 8.73 -33.14 6.00
N GLU A 196 9.72 -33.92 6.47
CA GLU A 196 10.82 -33.39 7.28
C GLU A 196 11.72 -32.44 6.47
N ILE A 197 12.00 -32.77 5.21
CA ILE A 197 12.86 -31.94 4.34
C ILE A 197 12.16 -30.61 4.04
N PHE A 198 10.86 -30.66 3.72
CA PHE A 198 10.08 -29.45 3.46
C PHE A 198 10.04 -28.54 4.70
N THR A 199 9.75 -29.11 5.87
CA THR A 199 9.68 -28.36 7.14
C THR A 199 11.02 -27.70 7.45
N ALA A 200 12.13 -28.42 7.29
CA ALA A 200 13.47 -27.88 7.48
C ALA A 200 13.76 -26.72 6.50
N ALA A 201 13.40 -26.87 5.23
CA ALA A 201 13.56 -25.81 4.24
C ALA A 201 12.73 -24.56 4.57
N SER A 202 11.48 -24.72 5.03
CA SER A 202 10.62 -23.62 5.47
C SER A 202 11.18 -22.88 6.69
N TYR A 203 11.79 -23.60 7.63
CA TYR A 203 12.51 -23.01 8.76
C TYR A 203 13.70 -22.17 8.31
N CYS A 204 14.56 -22.73 7.46
CA CYS A 204 15.72 -22.01 6.91
C CYS A 204 15.29 -20.75 6.17
N HIS A 205 14.28 -20.84 5.32
CA HIS A 205 13.74 -19.70 4.59
C HIS A 205 13.20 -18.61 5.53
N SER A 206 12.45 -18.98 6.57
CA SER A 206 11.88 -18.03 7.54
C SER A 206 12.96 -17.28 8.33
N VAL A 207 14.01 -17.99 8.77
CA VAL A 207 15.14 -17.37 9.50
C VAL A 207 15.91 -16.41 8.60
N LEU A 208 16.14 -16.78 7.35
CA LEU A 208 16.84 -15.94 6.38
C LEU A 208 16.04 -14.68 6.06
N ILE A 209 14.74 -14.81 5.84
CA ILE A 209 13.84 -13.67 5.64
C ILE A 209 13.88 -12.74 6.86
N ALA A 210 13.71 -13.25 8.07
CA ALA A 210 13.75 -12.44 9.29
C ALA A 210 15.10 -11.70 9.43
N THR A 211 16.20 -12.38 9.09
CA THR A 211 17.55 -11.78 9.09
C THR A 211 17.66 -10.65 8.08
N THR A 212 17.13 -10.84 6.86
CA THR A 212 17.13 -9.76 5.86
C THR A 212 16.33 -8.56 6.32
N ASP A 213 15.15 -8.76 6.93
CA ASP A 213 14.30 -7.66 7.40
C ASP A 213 14.96 -6.83 8.50
N LEU A 214 15.65 -7.51 9.43
CA LEU A 214 16.43 -6.86 10.45
C LEU A 214 17.60 -6.05 9.84
N LEU A 215 18.29 -6.58 8.83
CA LEU A 215 19.35 -5.86 8.12
C LEU A 215 18.81 -4.62 7.40
N PHE A 216 17.65 -4.73 6.72
CA PHE A 216 16.99 -3.58 6.08
C PHE A 216 16.56 -2.51 7.07
N ALA A 217 16.15 -2.90 8.28
CA ALA A 217 15.81 -1.95 9.35
C ALA A 217 17.06 -1.24 9.91
N ILE A 218 18.16 -1.98 10.11
CA ILE A 218 19.38 -1.49 10.77
C ILE A 218 20.22 -0.59 9.85
N LEU A 219 20.36 -0.93 8.58
CA LEU A 219 21.19 -0.21 7.61
C LEU A 219 20.92 1.30 7.55
N PRO A 220 19.67 1.79 7.37
CA PRO A 220 19.38 3.22 7.31
C PRO A 220 19.55 3.93 8.67
N ILE A 221 19.48 3.22 9.80
CA ILE A 221 19.71 3.81 11.13
C ILE A 221 21.17 4.24 11.26
N PHE A 222 22.10 3.33 10.99
CA PHE A 222 23.54 3.61 11.06
C PHE A 222 23.95 4.72 10.11
N MET A 223 23.31 4.81 8.94
CA MET A 223 23.55 5.90 7.98
C MET A 223 23.20 7.28 8.54
N VAL A 224 22.15 7.39 9.36
CA VAL A 224 21.57 8.68 9.76
C VAL A 224 22.07 9.14 11.14
N TRP A 225 22.63 8.24 11.95
CA TRP A 225 23.01 8.50 13.34
C TRP A 225 23.93 9.72 13.53
N ASN A 226 24.79 10.02 12.55
CA ASN A 226 25.76 11.13 12.64
C ASN A 226 25.45 12.31 11.70
N LEU A 227 24.30 12.33 11.03
CA LEU A 227 24.01 13.32 9.99
C LEU A 227 22.83 14.22 10.36
N LYS A 228 23.08 15.54 10.42
CA LYS A 228 22.05 16.58 10.64
C LYS A 228 21.15 16.69 9.41
N MET A 229 20.13 15.83 9.33
CA MET A 229 19.24 15.75 8.17
C MET A 229 17.98 16.61 8.31
N ASN A 230 17.52 17.16 7.18
CA ASN A 230 16.21 17.81 7.07
C ASN A 230 15.08 16.81 7.37
N LEU A 231 13.98 17.29 7.96
CA LEU A 231 12.79 16.49 8.35
C LEU A 231 12.29 15.57 7.22
N ALA A 232 12.44 16.02 5.98
CA ALA A 232 12.16 15.25 4.78
C ALA A 232 12.87 13.87 4.72
N MET A 233 14.16 13.78 5.06
CA MET A 233 14.89 12.50 5.05
C MET A 233 14.51 11.64 6.24
N LYS A 234 14.21 12.27 7.39
CA LYS A 234 13.75 11.59 8.60
C LYS A 234 12.48 10.77 8.37
N PHE A 235 11.51 11.31 7.61
CA PHE A 235 10.29 10.57 7.25
C PHE A 235 10.56 9.34 6.37
N SER A 236 11.45 9.47 5.37
CA SER A 236 11.81 8.33 4.51
C SER A 236 12.47 7.21 5.31
N VAL A 237 13.38 7.57 6.22
CA VAL A 237 14.09 6.63 7.09
C VAL A 237 13.12 5.95 8.06
N ALA A 238 12.18 6.72 8.63
CA ALA A 238 11.14 6.16 9.49
C ALA A 238 10.25 5.13 8.76
N GLY A 239 9.85 5.42 7.51
CA GLY A 239 9.08 4.47 6.69
C GLY A 239 9.82 3.18 6.37
N LEU A 240 11.11 3.27 6.08
CA LEU A 240 11.95 2.08 5.84
C LEU A 240 12.10 1.25 7.12
N LEU A 241 12.33 1.91 8.26
CA LEU A 241 12.45 1.27 9.56
C LEU A 241 11.17 0.56 9.98
N SER A 242 10.00 1.18 9.76
CA SER A 242 8.72 0.54 10.03
C SER A 242 8.49 -0.70 9.19
N THR A 243 8.95 -0.71 7.92
CA THR A 243 8.77 -1.88 7.05
C THR A 243 9.60 -3.07 7.56
N GLY A 244 10.89 -2.84 7.86
CA GLY A 244 11.76 -3.90 8.35
C GLY A 244 11.35 -4.42 9.73
N ALA A 245 10.87 -3.54 10.62
CA ALA A 245 10.34 -3.96 11.92
C ALA A 245 9.04 -4.77 11.80
N ALA A 246 8.09 -4.30 10.98
CA ALA A 246 6.83 -5.02 10.77
C ALA A 246 7.07 -6.40 10.14
N ALA A 247 7.90 -6.49 9.09
CA ALA A 247 8.25 -7.75 8.43
C ALA A 247 9.00 -8.71 9.38
N GLY A 248 9.94 -8.19 10.18
CA GLY A 248 10.65 -8.98 11.19
C GLY A 248 9.71 -9.54 12.27
N ILE A 249 8.76 -8.76 12.77
CA ILE A 249 7.79 -9.23 13.77
C ILE A 249 6.89 -10.33 13.18
N THR A 250 6.37 -10.11 11.98
CA THR A 250 5.51 -11.06 11.28
C THR A 250 6.20 -12.41 11.07
N THR A 251 7.48 -12.39 10.68
CA THR A 251 8.25 -13.60 10.42
C THR A 251 8.62 -14.34 11.71
N LEU A 252 8.88 -13.63 12.82
CA LEU A 252 9.06 -14.25 14.14
C LEU A 252 7.80 -14.97 14.62
N VAL A 253 6.63 -14.40 14.39
CA VAL A 253 5.34 -15.01 14.73
C VAL A 253 5.10 -16.28 13.90
N ARG A 254 5.61 -16.38 12.67
CA ARG A 254 5.47 -17.55 11.77
C ARG A 254 6.24 -18.79 12.26
N ILE A 255 7.44 -18.62 12.80
CA ILE A 255 8.36 -19.71 13.20
C ILE A 255 7.70 -20.80 14.07
N PRO A 256 6.95 -20.49 15.15
CA PRO A 256 6.33 -21.52 15.98
C PRO A 256 5.25 -22.33 15.23
N TYR A 257 4.51 -21.69 14.33
CA TYR A 257 3.45 -22.35 13.55
C TYR A 257 4.00 -23.42 12.58
N ILE A 258 5.24 -23.27 12.11
CA ILE A 258 5.88 -24.25 11.22
C ILE A 258 6.03 -25.62 11.92
N LYS A 259 6.25 -25.65 13.23
CA LYS A 259 6.38 -26.92 13.99
C LYS A 259 5.07 -27.69 13.99
N THR A 260 3.97 -26.96 14.16
CA THR A 260 2.61 -27.52 14.24
C THR A 260 2.10 -28.00 12.88
N LEU A 261 2.73 -27.59 11.76
CA LEU A 261 2.47 -28.18 10.44
C LEU A 261 2.97 -29.62 10.32
N GLY A 262 3.91 -30.04 11.16
CA GLY A 262 4.46 -31.40 11.17
C GLY A 262 3.69 -32.39 12.05
N ASP A 263 2.75 -31.90 12.87
CA ASP A 263 1.92 -32.72 13.76
C ASP A 263 0.81 -33.44 12.98
N ASP A 264 0.56 -34.71 13.33
CA ASP A 264 -0.44 -35.54 12.66
C ASP A 264 -1.90 -35.23 13.11
N ASN A 265 -2.08 -34.27 14.02
CA ASN A 265 -3.39 -33.88 14.57
C ASN A 265 -4.16 -32.98 13.56
N PRO A 266 -5.30 -33.44 13.01
CA PRO A 266 -6.00 -32.74 11.92
C PRO A 266 -6.61 -31.41 12.35
N LEU A 267 -7.09 -31.29 13.59
CA LEU A 267 -7.71 -30.06 14.11
C LEU A 267 -6.70 -28.91 14.30
N THR A 268 -5.50 -29.22 14.79
CA THR A 268 -4.42 -28.24 14.96
C THR A 268 -3.78 -27.84 13.63
N PHE A 269 -3.74 -28.75 12.66
CA PHE A 269 -3.28 -28.44 11.31
C PHE A 269 -4.17 -27.37 10.64
N ILE A 270 -5.50 -27.55 10.70
CA ILE A 270 -6.48 -26.62 10.09
C ILE A 270 -6.35 -25.21 10.70
N SER A 271 -6.35 -25.11 12.03
CA SER A 271 -6.27 -23.81 12.71
C SER A 271 -4.94 -23.09 12.45
N THR A 272 -3.85 -23.85 12.38
CA THR A 272 -2.51 -23.32 12.09
C THR A 272 -2.38 -22.87 10.64
N ALA A 273 -2.89 -23.65 9.68
CA ALA A 273 -2.88 -23.30 8.27
C ALA A 273 -3.60 -21.97 8.02
N ILE A 274 -4.81 -21.79 8.56
CA ILE A 274 -5.57 -20.54 8.36
C ILE A 274 -4.88 -19.34 9.04
N SER A 275 -4.26 -19.56 10.20
CA SER A 275 -3.49 -18.50 10.89
C SER A 275 -2.25 -18.08 10.09
N LEU A 276 -1.60 -19.04 9.44
CA LEU A 276 -0.46 -18.79 8.56
C LEU A 276 -0.85 -17.99 7.33
N ILE A 277 -1.98 -18.33 6.71
CA ILE A 277 -2.58 -17.61 5.57
C ILE A 277 -2.83 -16.13 5.93
N LEU A 278 -3.51 -15.88 7.04
CA LEU A 278 -3.75 -14.50 7.49
C LEU A 278 -2.42 -13.73 7.69
N LEU A 279 -1.42 -14.39 8.27
CA LEU A 279 -0.13 -13.80 8.55
C LEU A 279 0.66 -13.49 7.26
N THR A 280 0.61 -14.36 6.24
CA THR A 280 1.22 -14.14 4.92
C THR A 280 0.53 -13.01 4.15
N CYS A 281 -0.80 -12.96 4.12
CA CYS A 281 -1.55 -11.87 3.48
C CYS A 281 -1.23 -10.50 4.10
N VAL A 282 -1.16 -10.44 5.43
CA VAL A 282 -0.80 -9.20 6.14
C VAL A 282 0.64 -8.81 5.85
N GLU A 283 1.57 -9.77 5.74
CA GLU A 283 2.97 -9.49 5.41
C GLU A 283 3.13 -8.84 4.04
N SER A 284 2.56 -9.45 3.00
CA SER A 284 2.67 -8.96 1.61
C SER A 284 2.00 -7.60 1.44
N GLY A 285 0.77 -7.45 1.97
CA GLY A 285 0.04 -6.19 1.92
C GLY A 285 0.74 -5.05 2.64
N LEU A 286 1.24 -5.29 3.87
CA LEU A 286 2.00 -4.27 4.61
C LEU A 286 3.33 -3.93 3.92
N ALA A 287 4.04 -4.92 3.37
CA ALA A 287 5.29 -4.66 2.65
C ALA A 287 5.10 -3.71 1.46
N ILE A 288 4.01 -3.86 0.70
CA ILE A 288 3.66 -2.98 -0.42
C ILE A 288 3.31 -1.58 0.09
N VAL A 289 2.37 -1.48 1.05
CA VAL A 289 1.89 -0.19 1.56
C VAL A 289 3.02 0.61 2.20
N VAL A 290 3.76 0.00 3.13
CA VAL A 290 4.86 0.67 3.86
C VAL A 290 6.08 0.91 2.97
N GLY A 291 6.38 -0.01 2.05
CA GLY A 291 7.43 0.20 1.05
C GLY A 291 7.17 1.41 0.15
N ASN A 292 5.91 1.69 -0.17
CA ASN A 292 5.51 2.85 -0.96
C ASN A 292 5.50 4.17 -0.17
N LEU A 293 5.22 4.12 1.13
CA LEU A 293 5.25 5.30 2.01
C LEU A 293 6.62 6.01 1.97
N ALA A 294 7.73 5.27 1.85
CA ALA A 294 9.06 5.85 1.71
C ALA A 294 9.23 6.66 0.40
N ALA A 295 8.60 6.23 -0.69
CA ALA A 295 8.67 6.90 -2.00
C ALA A 295 7.75 8.14 -2.09
N LEU A 296 6.71 8.22 -1.25
CA LEU A 296 5.74 9.34 -1.22
C LEU A 296 6.26 10.62 -0.55
N ARG A 297 7.50 10.59 -0.04
CA ARG A 297 8.21 11.71 0.60
C ARG A 297 7.95 13.11 -0.02
N PRO A 298 8.14 13.35 -1.33
CA PRO A 298 7.98 14.71 -1.88
C PRO A 298 6.54 15.21 -1.86
N LEU A 299 5.56 14.31 -1.97
CA LEU A 299 4.14 14.66 -1.94
C LEU A 299 3.71 15.08 -0.53
N PHE A 300 4.20 14.40 0.50
CA PHE A 300 3.94 14.79 1.89
C PHE A 300 4.51 16.17 2.23
N ILE A 301 5.71 16.50 1.73
CA ILE A 301 6.32 17.81 1.95
C ILE A 301 5.50 18.92 1.29
N LYS A 302 5.05 18.71 0.04
CA LYS A 302 4.19 19.67 -0.65
C LYS A 302 2.87 19.86 0.08
N PHE A 303 2.24 18.76 0.51
CA PHE A 303 0.96 18.80 1.22
C PHE A 303 1.06 19.46 2.61
N LEU A 304 2.12 19.19 3.37
CA LEU A 304 2.37 19.81 4.67
C LEU A 304 2.78 21.28 4.54
N GLY A 305 3.60 21.63 3.54
CA GLY A 305 3.99 23.02 3.25
C GLY A 305 2.78 23.89 2.89
N THR A 306 1.89 23.40 2.03
CA THR A 306 0.64 24.11 1.70
C THR A 306 -0.28 24.27 2.93
N ARG A 307 -0.33 23.28 3.84
CA ARG A 307 -1.10 23.41 5.09
C ARG A 307 -0.56 24.49 6.01
N ASP A 308 0.77 24.62 6.11
CA ASP A 308 1.40 25.64 6.96
C ASP A 308 1.29 27.04 6.35
N GLU A 309 1.41 27.18 5.02
CA GLU A 309 1.11 28.44 4.32
C GLU A 309 -0.36 28.86 4.52
N ILE A 310 -1.31 27.94 4.36
CA ILE A 310 -2.74 28.20 4.61
C ILE A 310 -2.98 28.61 6.07
N LYS A 311 -2.34 27.95 7.04
CA LYS A 311 -2.42 28.33 8.46
C LYS A 311 -1.83 29.72 8.72
N GLN A 312 -0.69 30.06 8.11
CA GLN A 312 -0.09 31.39 8.23
C GLN A 312 -0.99 32.47 7.64
N VAL A 313 -1.58 32.24 6.46
CA VAL A 313 -2.54 33.16 5.84
C VAL A 313 -3.80 33.32 6.70
N ALA A 314 -4.34 32.22 7.25
CA ALA A 314 -5.50 32.26 8.15
C ALA A 314 -5.21 32.99 9.48
N ALA A 315 -4.02 32.79 10.04
CA ALA A 315 -3.58 33.48 11.27
C ALA A 315 -3.36 34.99 11.03
N SER A 316 -2.81 35.37 9.88
CA SER A 316 -2.62 36.78 9.50
C SER A 316 -3.95 37.51 9.26
N ARG A 317 -4.94 36.86 8.61
CA ARG A 317 -6.29 37.43 8.48
C ARG A 317 -6.98 37.68 9.83
N ARG A 318 -6.81 36.78 10.81
CA ARG A 318 -7.32 36.97 12.18
C ARG A 318 -6.65 38.15 12.92
N LYS A 319 -5.36 38.41 12.68
CA LYS A 319 -4.65 39.57 13.25
C LYS A 319 -5.11 40.90 12.63
N ILE A 320 -5.36 40.93 11.32
CA ILE A 320 -5.90 42.11 10.62
C ILE A 320 -7.32 42.44 11.12
N SER A 321 -8.17 41.44 11.31
CA SER A 321 -9.54 41.64 11.84
C SER A 321 -9.59 42.14 13.30
N ARG A 322 -8.52 42.03 14.08
CA ARG A 322 -8.45 42.49 15.49
C ARG A 322 -7.75 43.85 15.67
N LYS A 323 -7.14 44.42 14.62
CA LYS A 323 -6.67 45.80 14.71
C LYS A 323 -7.88 46.73 14.63
N ARG A 324 -8.34 47.15 15.80
CA ARG A 324 -9.26 48.26 16.00
C ARG A 324 -8.69 49.47 15.24
N VAL A 325 -9.39 49.93 14.22
CA VAL A 325 -9.09 51.18 13.53
C VAL A 325 -9.28 52.30 14.57
N TYR A 326 -8.19 52.90 15.03
CA TYR A 326 -8.28 54.16 15.76
C TYR A 326 -8.43 55.27 14.71
N PRO A 327 -9.41 56.17 14.84
CA PRO A 327 -9.53 57.29 13.92
C PRO A 327 -8.30 58.18 14.10
N LEU A 328 -7.42 58.21 13.10
CA LEU A 328 -6.35 59.20 13.00
C LEU A 328 -7.02 60.54 12.70
N HIS A 329 -6.99 61.40 13.70
CA HIS A 329 -7.39 62.80 13.62
C HIS A 329 -6.48 63.50 12.60
N GLY A 330 -7.02 63.87 11.44
CA GLY A 330 -6.25 64.59 10.43
C GLY A 330 -7.04 64.75 9.13
N LYS A 331 -7.46 65.99 8.85
CA LYS A 331 -8.25 66.42 7.70
C LYS A 331 -7.79 65.78 6.38
N TRP A 332 -8.73 65.14 5.68
CA TRP A 332 -8.66 64.95 4.24
C TRP A 332 -9.89 65.62 3.63
N GLN A 333 -9.67 66.58 2.73
CA GLN A 333 -10.73 67.22 1.97
C GLN A 333 -11.22 66.27 0.89
N ILE A 334 -12.56 66.14 0.82
CA ILE A 334 -13.27 65.42 -0.22
C ILE A 334 -13.41 66.39 -1.41
N THR A 335 -12.83 66.04 -2.56
CA THR A 335 -13.25 66.61 -3.84
C THR A 335 -14.28 65.67 -4.46
N ASP A 336 -15.52 66.13 -4.48
CA ASP A 336 -16.66 65.47 -5.11
C ASP A 336 -16.40 65.14 -6.58
N PHE A 337 -16.62 63.88 -6.95
CA PHE A 337 -17.05 63.55 -8.31
C PHE A 337 -18.28 62.65 -8.23
N GLY A 338 -19.43 63.31 -8.11
CA GLY A 338 -20.64 63.04 -8.89
C GLY A 338 -21.20 61.62 -8.84
N ALA A 339 -22.14 61.42 -7.91
CA ALA A 339 -23.13 60.37 -7.94
C ALA A 339 -23.88 60.30 -9.29
N SER A 340 -23.74 59.20 -10.04
CA SER A 340 -24.72 58.76 -11.04
C SER A 340 -24.46 57.32 -11.51
N MET A 341 -24.64 56.31 -10.65
CA MET A 341 -24.91 54.94 -11.13
C MET A 341 -25.48 53.99 -10.06
N GLN A 342 -26.30 54.47 -9.13
CA GLN A 342 -26.85 53.63 -8.04
C GLN A 342 -28.36 53.41 -8.08
N LYS A 343 -28.99 53.61 -9.24
CA LYS A 343 -30.39 53.23 -9.48
C LYS A 343 -30.56 52.69 -10.90
N SER A 344 -30.17 51.44 -11.11
CA SER A 344 -30.87 50.61 -12.07
C SER A 344 -30.90 49.17 -11.58
N PHE A 345 -32.06 48.81 -11.04
CA PHE A 345 -32.64 47.49 -11.09
C PHE A 345 -31.90 46.33 -10.41
N ALA A 346 -32.20 46.20 -9.12
CA ALA A 346 -32.56 44.90 -8.58
C ALA A 346 -33.69 44.29 -9.43
N GLY A 347 -33.54 43.03 -9.86
CA GLY A 347 -34.63 42.28 -10.46
C GLY A 347 -34.15 41.11 -11.32
N ASN A 348 -34.14 39.93 -10.71
CA ASN A 348 -34.26 38.61 -11.31
C ASN A 348 -33.13 38.19 -12.29
N THR A 349 -32.31 37.21 -11.88
CA THR A 349 -32.36 35.82 -12.39
C THR A 349 -31.15 35.05 -11.83
N LEU A 350 -31.37 34.33 -10.73
CA LEU A 350 -30.54 33.19 -10.33
C LEU A 350 -30.89 32.02 -11.25
N ARG A 351 -30.21 31.88 -12.39
CA ARG A 351 -29.97 30.64 -13.17
C ARG A 351 -29.47 31.04 -14.56
N GLU A 352 -28.51 30.28 -15.09
CA GLU A 352 -27.79 30.51 -16.36
C GLU A 352 -26.75 31.63 -16.22
N LEU A 353 -25.47 31.37 -15.95
CA LEU A 353 -24.54 30.65 -16.82
C LEU A 353 -23.46 29.94 -15.98
N CYS A 354 -23.69 28.67 -15.67
CA CYS A 354 -22.60 27.69 -15.70
C CYS A 354 -22.49 27.28 -17.17
N ALA A 355 -21.62 27.93 -17.93
CA ALA A 355 -21.16 27.44 -19.22
C ALA A 355 -19.77 28.02 -19.49
N SER A 356 -18.79 27.13 -19.47
CA SER A 356 -17.57 27.15 -20.29
C SER A 356 -16.91 28.50 -20.57
N GLU A 357 -15.74 28.77 -19.99
CA GLU A 357 -14.57 29.06 -20.82
C GLU A 357 -13.26 28.94 -20.03
N SER A 358 -12.24 28.53 -20.76
CA SER A 358 -11.04 27.82 -20.37
C SER A 358 -9.94 28.68 -19.72
N GLN A 359 -9.22 28.06 -18.80
CA GLN A 359 -8.03 28.55 -18.08
C GLN A 359 -6.81 28.85 -18.97
N GLU A 360 -6.94 28.74 -20.30
CA GLU A 360 -5.89 29.03 -21.30
C GLU A 360 -5.79 30.53 -21.67
N GLU A 361 -6.90 31.29 -21.66
CA GLU A 361 -6.83 32.73 -21.99
C GLU A 361 -6.07 33.55 -20.92
N LEU A 362 -6.13 33.14 -19.65
CA LEU A 362 -5.42 33.83 -18.57
C LEU A 362 -3.90 33.64 -18.64
N ASN A 363 -3.44 32.47 -19.10
CA ASN A 363 -2.02 32.19 -19.25
C ASN A 363 -1.45 32.87 -20.50
N MET A 364 -2.24 33.02 -21.56
CA MET A 364 -1.79 33.71 -22.78
C MET A 364 -1.66 35.23 -22.59
N LYS A 365 -2.51 35.83 -21.73
CA LYS A 365 -2.36 37.24 -21.31
C LYS A 365 -1.12 37.46 -20.43
N MET A 366 -0.79 36.53 -19.55
CA MET A 366 0.41 36.62 -18.68
C MET A 366 1.71 36.54 -19.48
N VAL A 367 1.76 35.71 -20.54
CA VAL A 367 2.97 35.54 -21.38
C VAL A 367 3.23 36.73 -22.32
N MET A 368 2.21 37.54 -22.63
CA MET A 368 2.37 38.76 -23.44
C MET A 368 2.85 39.96 -22.61
N ASP A 369 2.47 40.07 -21.33
CA ASP A 369 2.95 41.14 -20.44
C ASP A 369 4.44 40.99 -20.10
N ASP A 370 4.94 39.76 -19.95
CA ASP A 370 6.36 39.51 -19.66
C ASP A 370 7.29 39.87 -20.83
N ARG A 371 6.84 39.74 -22.09
CA ARG A 371 7.69 40.11 -23.26
C ARG A 371 7.85 41.61 -23.44
N ILE A 372 6.88 42.41 -23.00
CA ILE A 372 6.95 43.88 -23.08
C ILE A 372 7.90 44.42 -22.01
N ALA A 373 8.00 43.75 -20.86
CA ALA A 373 8.91 44.14 -19.80
C ALA A 373 10.40 43.94 -20.15
N ASP A 374 10.73 42.94 -20.98
CA ASP A 374 12.10 42.66 -21.40
C ASP A 374 12.60 43.60 -22.52
N GLU A 375 11.73 44.10 -23.42
CA GLU A 375 12.12 45.10 -24.43
C GLU A 375 12.38 46.49 -23.83
N GLU A 376 11.76 46.83 -22.69
CA GLU A 376 11.92 48.16 -22.08
C GLU A 376 13.21 48.31 -21.23
N TYR A 377 13.94 47.21 -20.98
CA TYR A 377 15.20 47.23 -20.22
C TYR A 377 16.41 47.71 -21.06
N GLU A 378 16.35 47.62 -22.40
CA GLU A 378 17.46 48.07 -23.27
C GLU A 378 17.42 49.56 -23.63
N THR A 379 16.31 50.28 -23.41
CA THR A 379 16.22 51.71 -23.73
C THR A 379 16.02 52.55 -22.47
N GLY A 380 17.13 53.06 -21.90
CA GLY A 380 17.16 53.85 -20.67
C GLY A 380 16.29 55.12 -20.66
N LYS A 381 14.98 54.96 -20.41
CA LYS A 381 14.03 56.04 -20.14
C LYS A 381 13.30 55.79 -18.82
N ALA A 382 13.66 56.56 -17.80
CA ALA A 382 12.92 56.59 -16.54
C ALA A 382 11.55 57.25 -16.75
N ARG A 383 10.46 56.50 -16.57
CA ARG A 383 9.10 57.05 -16.38
C ARG A 383 8.45 56.47 -15.12
N SER A 384 7.84 57.38 -14.37
CA SER A 384 7.04 57.20 -13.15
C SER A 384 6.29 55.86 -13.08
N GLY A 385 6.74 54.96 -12.19
CA GLY A 385 6.13 53.65 -11.99
C GLY A 385 4.95 53.72 -11.02
N LYS A 386 3.76 53.31 -11.47
CA LYS A 386 2.64 52.95 -10.60
C LYS A 386 2.79 51.49 -10.20
N PHE A 387 2.76 51.22 -8.90
CA PHE A 387 2.84 49.86 -8.37
C PHE A 387 1.46 49.42 -7.86
N TYR A 388 1.04 48.22 -8.26
CA TYR A 388 -0.27 47.66 -7.91
C TYR A 388 -0.09 46.46 -6.99
N GLN A 389 -0.65 46.53 -5.79
CA GLN A 389 -0.68 45.38 -4.87
C GLN A 389 -2.01 45.36 -4.11
N GLY A 390 -2.77 44.27 -4.23
CA GLY A 390 -4.00 44.06 -3.45
C GLY A 390 -5.17 45.01 -3.75
N GLY A 391 -5.27 45.55 -4.98
CA GLY A 391 -6.37 46.43 -5.38
C GLY A 391 -6.25 47.90 -4.94
N VAL A 392 -5.08 48.31 -4.47
CA VAL A 392 -4.78 49.71 -4.09
C VAL A 392 -3.62 50.24 -4.94
N VAL A 393 -3.73 51.49 -5.41
CA VAL A 393 -2.72 52.18 -6.23
C VAL A 393 -1.82 52.99 -5.32
N TYR A 394 -0.51 52.76 -5.41
CA TYR A 394 0.49 53.57 -4.71
C TYR A 394 1.24 54.46 -5.73
N THR A 395 1.22 55.77 -5.50
CA THR A 395 2.03 56.75 -6.23
C THR A 395 3.14 57.26 -5.33
N ARG A 396 4.38 57.31 -5.84
CA ARG A 396 5.54 57.86 -5.12
C ARG A 396 5.61 59.36 -5.37
N ASP A 397 5.35 60.17 -4.35
CA ASP A 397 5.68 61.61 -4.39
C ASP A 397 7.19 61.78 -4.25
N THR A 398 7.84 62.25 -5.32
CA THR A 398 9.23 62.73 -5.26
C THR A 398 9.19 64.24 -5.14
N ASN A 399 9.18 64.75 -3.92
CA ASN A 399 9.57 66.13 -3.58
C ASN A 399 10.06 66.17 -2.14
N PHE A 400 11.34 65.85 -1.93
CA PHE A 400 12.13 66.32 -0.79
C PHE A 400 13.60 66.44 -1.25
N PHE A 401 13.98 67.71 -1.42
CA PHE A 401 15.29 68.30 -1.74
C PHE A 401 15.93 68.02 -3.09
#